data_AF-A0A3F2RLE5-F1
#
_entry.id   AF-A0A3F2RLE5-F1
#
_cell.length_a   1.000
_cell.length_b   1.000
_cell.length_c   1.000
_cell.angle_alpha   90.00
_cell.angle_beta   90.00
_cell.angle_gamma   90.00
#
_symmetry.space_group_name_H-M   'P 1'
#
loop_
_entity.id
_entity.type
_entity.pdbx_description
1 polymer ?
#
loop_
_entity_poly.entity_id
_entity_poly.type
_entity_poly.pdbx_seq_one_letter_code
_entity_poly.pdbx_strand_id
1 'polypeptide(L)'
;MGAARELSPEEKTTILTLAKADLSLRAIAEATNRSCSTCQRVVQLPAKSKRPSRRGNPKKIDEKLQRRIIRSVSTGKMSAAKVKDKLQL
;
A
#
# COMPACT_ATOMS: atom_id res chain seq x y z
N MET A 1 -3.59 10.80 -0.57
CA MET A 1 -2.37 10.56 0.23
C MET A 1 -1.17 10.79 -0.67
N GLY A 2 -0.55 11.97 -0.55
CA GLY A 2 0.41 12.51 -1.52
C GLY A 2 1.73 11.73 -1.64
N ALA A 3 2.42 11.98 -2.74
CA ALA A 3 3.66 11.36 -3.19
C ALA A 3 4.90 11.72 -2.32
N ALA A 4 4.78 11.64 -0.99
CA ALA A 4 5.93 11.84 -0.11
C ALA A 4 6.86 10.62 -0.20
N ARG A 5 8.14 10.88 -0.49
CA ARG A 5 9.20 9.86 -0.56
C ARG A 5 9.26 9.05 0.72
N GLU A 6 9.17 7.74 0.59
CA GLU A 6 9.28 6.83 1.73
C GLU A 6 10.67 6.93 2.40
N LEU A 7 10.70 6.68 3.70
CA LEU A 7 11.96 6.60 4.46
C LEU A 7 12.75 5.36 4.04
N SER A 8 14.02 5.55 3.70
CA SER A 8 14.95 4.45 3.48
C SER A 8 15.21 3.68 4.79
N PRO A 9 15.70 2.43 4.71
CA PRO A 9 16.11 1.69 5.91
C PRO A 9 17.18 2.43 6.71
N GLU A 10 18.14 3.07 6.03
CA GLU A 10 19.23 3.84 6.63
C GLU A 10 18.71 5.09 7.37
N GLU A 11 17.76 5.81 6.78
CA GLU A 11 17.14 6.96 7.45
C GLU A 11 16.36 6.52 8.71
N LYS A 12 15.75 5.32 8.69
CA LYS A 12 15.08 4.80 9.88
C LYS A 12 16.06 4.42 10.98
N THR A 13 17.20 3.82 10.63
CA THR A 13 18.21 3.47 11.63
C THR A 13 18.81 4.71 12.25
N THR A 14 19.10 5.77 11.48
CA THR A 14 19.60 7.04 12.03
C THR A 14 18.59 7.72 12.95
N ILE A 15 17.30 7.74 12.59
CA ILE A 15 16.25 8.25 13.49
C ILE A 15 16.20 7.46 14.80
N LEU A 16 16.29 6.12 14.73
CA LEU A 16 16.26 5.26 15.91
C LEU A 16 17.52 5.38 16.78
N THR A 17 18.70 5.58 16.19
CA THR A 17 19.94 5.80 16.97
C THR A 17 19.90 7.15 17.67
N LEU A 18 19.44 8.20 17.01
CA LEU A 18 19.30 9.53 17.62
C LEU A 18 18.23 9.54 18.71
N ALA A 19 17.12 8.81 18.52
CA ALA A 19 16.10 8.65 19.56
C ALA A 19 16.61 7.88 20.78
N LYS A 20 17.48 6.89 20.60
CA LYS A 20 18.16 6.17 21.69
C LYS A 20 19.18 7.03 22.44
N ALA A 21 19.67 8.09 21.81
CA ALA A 21 20.56 9.08 22.43
C ALA A 21 19.79 10.19 23.17
N ASP A 22 18.49 9.97 23.45
CA ASP A 22 17.58 10.89 24.15
C ASP A 22 17.46 12.29 23.52
N LEU A 23 17.73 12.41 22.22
CA LEU A 23 17.52 13.66 21.48
C LEU A 23 16.02 13.94 21.32
N SER A 24 15.66 15.22 21.41
CA SER A 24 14.29 15.65 21.16
C SER A 24 13.85 15.35 19.72
N LEU A 25 12.57 15.03 19.53
CA LEU A 25 12.00 14.76 18.19
C LEU A 25 12.21 15.93 17.22
N ARG A 26 12.29 17.17 17.73
CA ARG A 26 12.53 18.38 16.93
C ARG A 26 13.96 18.43 16.41
N ALA A 27 14.94 18.13 17.27
CA ALA A 27 16.35 18.03 16.87
C ALA A 27 16.57 16.89 15.86
N ILE A 28 15.88 15.75 16.04
CA ILE A 28 15.94 14.63 15.10
C ILE A 28 15.35 15.02 13.73
N ALA A 29 14.22 15.73 13.73
CA ALA A 29 13.58 16.22 12.52
C ALA A 29 14.49 17.18 11.73
N GLU A 30 15.18 18.08 12.43
CA GLU A 30 16.17 19.00 11.84
C GLU A 30 17.39 18.25 11.29
N ALA A 31 17.94 17.30 12.06
CA ALA A 31 19.10 16.52 11.63
C ALA A 31 18.83 15.61 10.42
N THR A 32 17.59 15.11 10.29
CA THR A 32 17.19 14.18 9.23
C THR A 32 16.45 14.84 8.08
N ASN A 33 16.18 16.15 8.16
CA ASN A 33 15.34 16.90 7.22
C ASN A 33 13.95 16.24 7.00
N ARG A 34 13.36 15.66 8.05
CA ARG A 34 12.05 14.98 8.00
C ARG A 34 11.07 15.63 8.97
N SER A 35 9.77 15.43 8.74
CA SER A 35 8.76 15.98 9.63
C SER A 35 8.80 15.33 11.02
N CYS A 36 8.46 16.09 12.06
CA CYS A 36 8.34 15.57 13.43
C CYS A 36 7.35 14.39 13.50
N SER A 37 6.23 14.47 12.78
CA SER A 37 5.24 13.38 12.69
C SER A 37 5.79 12.09 12.10
N THR A 38 6.75 12.19 11.17
CA THR A 38 7.41 11.05 10.56
C THR A 38 8.39 10.42 11.54
N CYS A 39 9.21 11.25 12.22
CA CYS A 39 10.16 10.79 13.23
C CYS A 39 9.43 10.12 14.40
N GLN A 40 8.37 10.75 14.92
CA GLN A 40 7.52 10.19 15.96
C GLN A 40 6.97 8.82 15.57
N ARG A 41 6.50 8.68 14.32
CA ARG A 41 5.96 7.41 13.82
C ARG A 41 7.02 6.32 13.78
N VAL A 42 8.27 6.63 13.44
CA VAL A 42 9.39 5.68 13.43
C VAL A 42 9.75 5.24 14.86
N VAL A 43 9.77 6.18 15.81
CA VAL A 43 10.09 5.89 17.22
C VAL A 43 9.00 5.05 17.89
N GLN A 44 7.72 5.34 17.61
CA GLN A 44 6.58 4.67 18.24
C GLN A 44 6.21 3.34 17.58
N LEU A 45 6.48 3.16 16.28
CA LEU A 45 6.16 1.91 15.59
C LEU A 45 7.18 0.83 15.94
N PRO A 46 6.75 -0.33 16.45
CA PRO A 46 7.65 -1.45 16.63
C PRO A 46 8.19 -1.91 15.28
N ALA A 47 9.47 -2.29 15.21
CA ALA A 47 10.13 -2.73 13.97
C ALA A 47 9.41 -3.90 13.27
N LYS A 48 8.61 -4.68 14.01
CA LYS A 48 7.78 -5.79 13.51
C LYS A 48 6.40 -5.37 12.99
N SER A 49 6.02 -4.10 13.09
CA SER A 49 4.73 -3.62 12.58
C SER A 49 4.71 -3.68 11.05
N LYS A 50 3.93 -4.61 10.51
CA LYS A 50 3.60 -4.59 9.09
C LYS A 50 2.69 -3.40 8.82
N ARG A 51 3.04 -2.57 7.83
CA ARG A 51 2.11 -1.56 7.34
C ARG A 51 0.87 -2.25 6.79
N PRO A 52 -0.33 -1.69 6.99
CA PRO A 52 -1.51 -2.20 6.32
C PRO A 52 -1.27 -2.12 4.81
N SER A 53 -1.49 -3.24 4.12
CA SER A 53 -1.45 -3.29 2.67
C SER A 53 -2.48 -2.28 2.13
N ARG A 54 -2.07 -1.42 1.21
CA ARG A 54 -3.01 -0.55 0.51
C ARG A 54 -3.94 -1.45 -0.29
N ARG A 55 -5.20 -1.52 0.13
CA ARG A 55 -6.22 -2.18 -0.69
C ARG A 55 -6.33 -1.39 -1.98
N GLY A 56 -6.08 -2.06 -3.11
CA GLY A 56 -6.35 -1.48 -4.42
C GLY A 56 -7.83 -1.20 -4.60
N ASN A 57 -8.19 -0.66 -5.75
CA ASN A 57 -9.59 -0.47 -6.09
C ASN A 57 -10.32 -1.83 -6.08
N PRO A 58 -11.61 -1.85 -5.69
CA PRO A 58 -12.42 -3.05 -5.81
C PRO A 58 -12.41 -3.55 -7.26
N LYS A 59 -12.48 -4.87 -7.44
CA LYS A 59 -12.52 -5.48 -8.78
C LYS A 59 -13.76 -4.97 -9.51
N LYS A 60 -13.60 -4.56 -10.77
CA LYS A 60 -14.74 -4.21 -11.65
C LYS A 60 -15.68 -5.39 -11.88
N ILE A 61 -15.14 -6.60 -11.81
CA ILE A 61 -15.87 -7.85 -12.00
C ILE A 61 -16.11 -8.44 -10.61
N ASP A 62 -17.39 -8.51 -10.23
CA ASP A 62 -17.83 -9.22 -9.03
C ASP A 62 -17.75 -10.74 -9.23
N GLU A 63 -17.69 -11.51 -8.15
CA GLU A 63 -17.54 -12.98 -8.19
C GLU A 63 -18.69 -13.65 -8.94
N LYS A 64 -19.91 -13.14 -8.80
CA LYS A 64 -21.08 -13.64 -9.52
C LYS A 64 -20.89 -13.48 -11.02
N LEU A 65 -20.33 -12.35 -11.43
CA LEU A 65 -20.08 -12.06 -12.84
C LEU A 65 -18.92 -12.91 -13.38
N GLN A 66 -17.84 -13.06 -12.60
CA GLN A 66 -16.73 -13.95 -12.93
C GLN A 66 -17.23 -15.38 -13.18
N ARG A 67 -18.13 -15.90 -12.33
CA ARG A 67 -18.76 -17.21 -12.52
C ARG A 67 -19.61 -17.31 -13.78
N ARG A 68 -20.28 -16.24 -14.21
CA ARG A 68 -21.03 -16.20 -15.48
C ARG A 68 -20.10 -16.20 -16.69
N ILE A 69 -19.01 -15.44 -16.62
CA ILE A 69 -17.96 -15.41 -17.66
C ILE A 69 -17.37 -16.81 -17.84
N ILE A 70 -16.93 -17.44 -16.76
CA ILE A 70 -16.34 -18.79 -16.78
C ILE A 70 -17.30 -19.79 -17.42
N ARG A 71 -18.55 -19.86 -16.94
CA ARG A 71 -19.56 -20.77 -17.53
C ARG A 71 -19.78 -20.53 -19.02
N SER A 72 -19.85 -19.26 -19.43
CA SER A 72 -20.11 -18.89 -20.82
C SER A 72 -18.98 -19.33 -21.76
N VAL A 73 -17.72 -19.19 -21.31
CA VAL A 73 -16.53 -19.63 -22.07
C VAL A 73 -16.35 -21.14 -22.01
N SER A 74 -16.72 -21.80 -20.91
CA SER A 74 -16.67 -23.26 -20.80
C SER A 74 -17.67 -23.97 -21.71
N THR A 75 -18.85 -23.37 -21.96
CA THR A 75 -19.88 -23.97 -22.84
C THR A 75 -19.56 -23.91 -24.33
N GLY A 76 -18.57 -23.13 -24.76
CA GLY A 76 -18.19 -23.05 -26.18
C GLY A 76 -17.05 -22.08 -26.43
N LYS A 77 -16.39 -22.19 -27.59
CA LYS A 77 -15.30 -21.29 -28.02
C LYS A 77 -15.85 -19.90 -28.35
N MET A 78 -16.16 -19.11 -27.32
CA MET A 78 -16.58 -17.72 -27.47
C MET A 78 -15.38 -16.80 -27.26
N SER A 79 -15.21 -15.82 -28.14
CA SER A 79 -14.22 -14.76 -27.95
C SER A 79 -14.62 -13.84 -26.80
N ALA A 80 -13.63 -13.15 -26.21
CA ALA A 80 -13.88 -12.22 -25.11
C ALA A 80 -14.87 -11.11 -25.48
N ALA A 81 -14.83 -10.60 -26.73
CA ALA A 81 -15.77 -9.62 -27.24
C ALA A 81 -17.22 -10.16 -27.21
N LYS A 82 -17.45 -11.37 -27.72
CA LYS A 82 -18.78 -12.00 -27.70
C LYS A 82 -19.29 -12.24 -26.27
N VAL A 83 -18.40 -12.55 -25.33
CA VAL A 83 -18.76 -12.70 -23.91
C VAL A 83 -19.16 -11.35 -23.30
N LYS A 84 -18.43 -10.28 -23.62
CA LYS A 84 -18.74 -8.91 -23.19
C LYS A 84 -20.12 -8.49 -23.67
N ASP A 85 -20.41 -8.67 -24.96
CA ASP A 85 -21.71 -8.34 -25.57
C ASP A 85 -22.84 -9.17 -24.94
N LYS A 86 -22.65 -10.49 -24.79
CA LYS A 86 -23.63 -11.40 -24.19
C LYS A 86 -23.94 -11.08 -22.72
N LEU A 87 -22.98 -10.56 -21.98
CA LEU A 87 -23.10 -10.25 -20.56
C LEU A 87 -23.34 -8.76 -20.26
N GLN A 88 -23.43 -7.92 -21.30
CA GLN A 88 -23.62 -6.46 -21.22
C GLN A 88 -22.58 -5.80 -20.30
N LEU A 89 -21.30 -6.16 -20.51
CA LEU A 89 -20.14 -5.68 -19.75
C LEU A 89 -19.41 -4.51 -20.39
#